data_AF-A0A6W5FZD9-F1
#
_entry.id   AF-A0A6W5FZD9-F1
#
_cell.length_a   1.000
_cell.length_b   1.000
_cell.length_c   1.000
_cell.angle_alpha   90.00
_cell.angle_beta   90.00
_cell.angle_gamma   90.00
#
_symmetry.space_group_name_H-M   'P 1'
#
loop_
_entity.id
_entity.type
_entity.pdbx_description
1 polymer ?
#
loop_
_entity_poly.entity_id
_entity_poly.type
_entity_poly.pdbx_seq_one_letter_code
_entity_poly.pdbx_strand_id
1 'polypeptide(L)'
;MAGFIKKYLENKEWTIYQLGNATGLAHQTIRSADSKTVDQMSAKNVRLIADVFEFTPGEILDEFYEIEEEINNDAIIQELINVFEKYGYNTDEISLELLDGEEIKLEMSDDTITQLADAVNATKHFTAYVDASTDFMIIEKI
;
A
#
# COMPACT_ATOMS: atom_id res chain seq x y z
N MET A 1 2.24 -4.23 -8.55
CA MET A 1 1.07 -3.56 -7.97
C MET A 1 0.95 -2.23 -8.66
N ALA A 2 -0.20 -1.99 -9.26
CA ALA A 2 -0.84 -0.70 -9.33
C ALA A 2 -2.31 -1.00 -9.64
N GLY A 3 -3.18 -0.13 -9.15
CA GLY A 3 -4.64 -0.25 -9.22
C GLY A 3 -5.28 1.09 -8.88
N PHE A 4 -4.52 2.18 -9.01
CA PHE A 4 -4.91 3.50 -8.54
C PHE A 4 -6.04 4.08 -9.40
N ILE A 5 -6.08 3.78 -10.71
CA ILE A 5 -7.20 4.19 -11.56
C ILE A 5 -8.44 3.44 -11.11
N LYS A 6 -8.34 2.12 -10.86
CA LYS A 6 -9.48 1.33 -10.39
C LYS A 6 -10.01 1.85 -9.05
N LYS A 7 -9.14 2.07 -8.08
CA LYS A 7 -9.50 2.58 -6.75
C LYS A 7 -10.07 4.00 -6.81
N TYR A 8 -9.48 4.89 -7.60
CA TYR A 8 -10.02 6.23 -7.86
C TYR A 8 -11.44 6.15 -8.44
N LEU A 9 -11.66 5.30 -9.44
CA LEU A 9 -12.97 5.13 -10.05
C LEU A 9 -13.99 4.55 -9.06
N GLU A 10 -13.61 3.61 -8.21
CA GLU A 10 -14.48 3.08 -7.14
C GLU A 10 -14.96 4.20 -6.21
N ASN A 11 -14.08 5.12 -5.80
CA ASN A 11 -14.43 6.29 -4.99
C ASN A 11 -15.39 7.26 -5.70
N LYS A 12 -15.43 7.24 -7.03
CA LYS A 12 -16.37 8.03 -7.84
C LYS A 12 -17.60 7.25 -8.30
N GLU A 13 -17.75 5.99 -7.87
CA GLU A 13 -18.79 5.05 -8.34
C GLU A 13 -18.76 4.81 -9.87
N TRP A 14 -17.56 4.84 -10.45
CA TRP A 14 -17.31 4.62 -11.87
C TRP A 14 -16.66 3.28 -12.14
N THR A 15 -16.81 2.83 -13.38
CA THR A 15 -16.13 1.66 -13.94
C THR A 15 -15.09 2.07 -14.97
N ILE A 16 -14.09 1.22 -15.19
CA ILE A 16 -13.12 1.38 -16.30
C ILE A 16 -13.83 1.52 -17.65
N TYR A 17 -15.01 0.89 -17.82
CA TYR A 17 -15.81 0.98 -19.03
C TYR A 17 -16.38 2.40 -19.24
N GLN A 18 -16.96 2.99 -18.19
CA GLN A 18 -17.46 4.37 -18.25
C GLN A 18 -16.33 5.36 -18.52
N LEU A 19 -15.17 5.17 -17.88
CA LEU A 19 -13.99 6.00 -18.15
C LEU A 19 -13.51 5.87 -19.60
N GLY A 20 -13.45 4.66 -20.15
CA GLY A 20 -13.06 4.42 -21.55
C GLY A 20 -13.99 5.11 -22.54
N ASN A 21 -15.30 5.02 -22.31
CA ASN A 21 -16.28 5.71 -23.14
C ASN A 21 -16.18 7.24 -23.06
N ALA A 22 -15.95 7.80 -21.87
CA ALA A 22 -15.86 9.24 -21.68
C ALA A 22 -14.56 9.84 -22.26
N THR A 23 -13.43 9.15 -22.07
CA THR A 23 -12.11 9.59 -22.56
C THR A 23 -11.84 9.25 -24.02
N GLY A 24 -12.60 8.30 -24.59
CA GLY A 24 -12.31 7.69 -25.89
C GLY A 24 -11.09 6.75 -25.89
N LEU A 25 -10.55 6.42 -24.70
CA LEU A 25 -9.44 5.47 -24.57
C LEU A 25 -9.94 4.03 -24.65
N ALA A 26 -9.15 3.16 -25.29
CA ALA A 26 -9.44 1.73 -25.29
C ALA A 26 -9.33 1.18 -23.85
N HIS A 27 -10.26 0.29 -23.45
CA HIS A 27 -10.26 -0.29 -22.10
C HIS A 27 -8.94 -0.98 -21.74
N GLN A 28 -8.28 -1.62 -22.71
CA GLN A 28 -6.98 -2.24 -22.47
C GLN A 28 -5.88 -1.23 -22.18
N THR A 29 -5.95 -0.03 -22.78
CA THR A 29 -5.02 1.07 -22.47
C THR A 29 -5.18 1.53 -21.02
N ILE A 30 -6.44 1.67 -20.55
CA ILE A 30 -6.71 2.05 -19.17
C ILE A 30 -6.23 0.96 -18.21
N ARG A 31 -6.56 -0.31 -18.46
CA ARG A 31 -6.08 -1.44 -17.63
C ARG A 31 -4.57 -1.56 -17.61
N SER A 32 -3.91 -1.30 -18.75
CA SER A 32 -2.45 -1.33 -18.81
C SER A 32 -1.81 -0.18 -18.05
N ALA A 33 -2.43 1.01 -18.06
CA ALA A 33 -1.99 2.13 -17.25
C ALA A 33 -2.20 1.81 -15.76
N ASP A 34 -3.36 1.29 -15.40
CA ASP A 34 -3.72 0.89 -14.03
C ASP A 34 -2.79 -0.18 -13.48
N SER A 35 -2.20 -1.06 -14.31
CA SER A 35 -1.25 -2.10 -13.87
C SER A 35 0.19 -1.62 -13.61
N LYS A 36 0.47 -0.34 -13.85
CA LYS A 36 1.80 0.30 -13.76
C LYS A 36 1.75 1.46 -12.79
N THR A 37 2.89 1.97 -12.34
CA THR A 37 2.89 3.09 -11.40
C THR A 37 2.43 4.40 -12.05
N VAL A 38 2.03 5.39 -11.23
CA VAL A 38 1.57 6.71 -11.69
C VAL A 38 2.62 7.37 -12.60
N ASP A 39 3.91 7.27 -12.25
CA ASP A 39 5.05 7.76 -13.05
C ASP A 39 5.08 7.24 -14.50
N GLN A 40 4.49 6.07 -14.74
CA GLN A 40 4.49 5.43 -16.06
C GLN A 40 3.28 5.81 -16.91
N MET A 41 2.39 6.67 -16.41
CA MET A 41 1.27 7.19 -17.19
C MET A 41 1.75 8.17 -18.26
N SER A 42 1.22 8.00 -19.47
CA SER A 42 1.45 9.01 -20.51
C SER A 42 0.69 10.30 -20.17
N ALA A 43 1.33 11.45 -20.37
CA ALA A 43 0.70 12.77 -20.19
C ALA A 43 -0.61 12.93 -20.98
N LYS A 44 -0.73 12.26 -22.14
CA LYS A 44 -1.98 12.22 -22.91
C LYS A 44 -3.11 11.56 -22.12
N ASN A 45 -2.86 10.42 -21.48
CA ASN A 45 -3.88 9.70 -20.72
C ASN A 45 -4.28 10.51 -19.48
N VAL A 46 -3.31 11.08 -18.77
CA VAL A 46 -3.55 11.97 -17.62
C VAL A 46 -4.47 13.11 -18.03
N ARG A 47 -4.13 13.84 -19.10
CA ARG A 47 -4.94 14.95 -19.60
C ARG A 47 -6.37 14.54 -19.95
N LEU A 48 -6.55 13.42 -20.66
CA LEU A 48 -7.89 12.95 -21.04
C LEU A 48 -8.74 12.56 -19.83
N ILE A 49 -8.15 11.95 -18.81
CA ILE A 49 -8.86 11.58 -17.59
C ILE A 49 -9.19 12.84 -16.78
N ALA A 50 -8.25 13.78 -16.67
CA ALA A 50 -8.46 15.07 -16.02
C ALA A 50 -9.65 15.83 -16.64
N ASP A 51 -9.70 15.89 -17.98
CA ASP A 51 -10.79 16.53 -18.74
C ASP A 51 -12.17 15.92 -18.38
N VAL A 52 -12.25 14.60 -18.12
CA VAL A 52 -13.52 13.91 -17.78
C VAL A 52 -14.01 14.25 -16.38
N PHE A 53 -13.11 14.47 -15.44
CA PHE A 53 -13.45 14.76 -14.04
C PHE A 53 -13.36 16.25 -13.71
N GLU A 54 -13.26 17.11 -14.72
CA GLU A 54 -13.15 18.58 -14.58
C GLU A 54 -11.98 19.02 -13.69
N PHE A 55 -10.89 18.25 -13.72
CA PHE A 55 -9.64 18.56 -13.03
C PHE A 55 -8.57 19.04 -14.00
N THR A 56 -7.55 19.71 -13.47
CA THR A 56 -6.28 19.88 -14.15
C THR A 56 -5.49 18.58 -14.16
N PRO A 57 -4.55 18.40 -15.11
CA PRO A 57 -3.65 17.24 -15.10
C PRO A 57 -2.81 17.11 -13.82
N GLY A 58 -2.54 18.21 -13.11
CA GLY A 58 -1.83 18.18 -11.83
C GLY A 58 -2.70 17.58 -10.72
N GLU A 59 -3.91 18.11 -10.55
CA GLU A 59 -4.83 17.65 -9.50
C GLU A 59 -5.16 16.15 -9.63
N ILE A 60 -5.35 15.64 -10.85
CA ILE A 60 -5.61 14.19 -11.02
C ILE A 60 -4.36 13.34 -10.73
N LEU A 61 -3.16 13.88 -10.96
CA LEU A 61 -1.93 13.18 -10.62
C LEU A 61 -1.75 13.13 -9.11
N ASP A 62 -2.03 14.23 -8.41
CA ASP A 62 -1.97 14.29 -6.96
C ASP A 62 -2.89 13.22 -6.34
N GLU A 63 -4.15 13.14 -6.79
CA GLU A 63 -5.10 12.09 -6.36
C GLU A 63 -4.58 10.67 -6.65
N PHE A 64 -3.95 10.46 -7.81
CA PHE A 64 -3.40 9.15 -8.18
C PHE A 64 -2.19 8.77 -7.34
N TYR A 65 -1.31 9.72 -7.00
CA TYR A 65 -0.17 9.48 -6.13
C TYR A 65 -0.61 9.17 -4.70
N GLU A 66 -1.59 9.91 -4.16
CA GLU A 66 -2.16 9.62 -2.84
C GLU A 66 -2.74 8.20 -2.78
N ILE A 67 -3.53 7.82 -3.79
CA ILE A 67 -4.10 6.47 -3.87
C ILE A 67 -3.02 5.39 -4.07
N GLU A 68 -2.00 5.65 -4.88
CA GLU A 68 -0.89 4.71 -5.06
C GLU A 68 -0.11 4.51 -3.76
N GLU A 69 0.11 5.58 -3.00
CA GLU A 69 0.72 5.53 -1.69
C GLU A 69 -0.13 4.72 -0.69
N GLU A 70 -1.43 4.96 -0.61
CA GLU A 70 -2.35 4.16 0.21
C GLU A 70 -2.27 2.66 -0.14
N ILE A 71 -2.34 2.32 -1.43
CA ILE A 71 -2.27 0.93 -1.91
C ILE A 71 -0.94 0.29 -1.51
N ASN A 72 0.17 1.03 -1.59
CA ASN A 72 1.49 0.53 -1.22
C ASN A 72 1.60 0.34 0.29
N ASN A 73 1.12 1.31 1.08
CA ASN A 73 1.12 1.25 2.54
C ASN A 73 0.26 0.08 3.05
N ASP A 74 -0.93 -0.13 2.49
CA ASP A 74 -1.78 -1.27 2.77
C ASP A 74 -1.05 -2.59 2.46
N ALA A 75 -0.37 -2.69 1.32
CA ALA A 75 0.37 -3.90 0.96
C ALA A 75 1.52 -4.20 1.93
N ILE A 76 2.24 -3.16 2.38
CA ILE A 76 3.32 -3.28 3.36
C ILE A 76 2.78 -3.80 4.70
N ILE A 77 1.69 -3.20 5.20
CA ILE A 77 1.04 -3.65 6.43
C ILE A 77 0.52 -5.08 6.31
N GLN A 78 -0.10 -5.41 5.19
CA GLN A 78 -0.58 -6.78 4.95
C GLN A 78 0.55 -7.80 4.90
N GLU A 79 1.74 -7.45 4.40
CA GLU A 79 2.92 -8.33 4.48
C GLU A 79 3.25 -8.66 5.95
N LEU A 80 3.26 -7.66 6.83
CA LEU A 80 3.53 -7.84 8.26
C LEU A 80 2.44 -8.67 8.96
N ILE A 81 1.16 -8.40 8.67
CA ILE A 81 0.02 -9.19 9.18
C ILE A 81 0.18 -10.67 8.81
N ASN A 82 0.48 -10.96 7.54
CA ASN A 82 0.68 -12.33 7.08
C ASN A 82 1.85 -13.03 7.81
N VAL A 83 2.91 -12.29 8.13
CA VAL A 83 4.02 -12.81 8.94
C VAL A 83 3.52 -13.15 10.35
N PHE A 84 2.84 -12.24 11.04
CA PHE A 84 2.33 -12.49 12.40
C PHE A 84 1.36 -13.68 12.45
N GLU A 85 0.37 -13.72 11.55
CA GLU A 85 -0.61 -14.80 11.48
C GLU A 85 0.03 -16.16 11.24
N LYS A 86 1.07 -16.22 10.39
CA LYS A 86 1.81 -17.45 10.12
C LYS A 86 2.45 -18.05 11.38
N TYR A 87 2.87 -17.21 12.33
CA TYR A 87 3.45 -17.64 13.60
C TYR A 87 2.44 -17.63 14.76
N GLY A 88 1.16 -17.32 14.50
CA GLY A 88 0.09 -17.36 15.49
C GLY A 88 -0.01 -16.14 16.41
N TYR A 89 0.59 -15.01 16.03
CA TYR A 89 0.54 -13.77 16.81
C TYR A 89 -0.71 -12.96 16.50
N ASN A 90 -1.17 -12.19 17.50
CA ASN A 90 -2.26 -11.23 17.31
C ASN A 90 -1.82 -10.06 16.43
N THR A 91 -2.70 -9.60 15.55
CA THR A 91 -2.46 -8.52 14.59
C THR A 91 -3.22 -7.24 14.94
N ASP A 92 -3.97 -7.20 16.05
CA ASP A 92 -4.74 -6.03 16.48
C ASP A 92 -3.88 -4.76 16.68
N GLU A 93 -2.60 -4.92 17.03
CA GLU A 93 -1.65 -3.81 17.19
C GLU A 93 -0.97 -3.39 15.88
N ILE A 94 -1.18 -4.13 14.79
CA ILE A 94 -0.61 -3.78 13.49
C ILE A 94 -1.49 -2.74 12.81
N SER A 95 -0.98 -1.52 12.67
CA SER A 95 -1.70 -0.39 12.08
C SER A 95 -0.82 0.39 11.09
N LEU A 96 -1.44 1.31 10.35
CA LEU A 96 -0.72 2.23 9.46
C LEU A 96 0.21 3.18 10.24
N GLU A 97 -0.04 3.43 11.53
CA GLU A 97 0.79 4.31 12.37
C GLU A 97 2.23 3.77 12.55
N LEU A 98 2.43 2.46 12.34
CA LEU A 98 3.77 1.84 12.25
C LEU A 98 4.59 2.42 11.09
N LEU A 99 3.94 2.86 10.02
CA LEU A 99 4.62 3.49 8.90
C LEU A 99 5.09 4.91 9.21
N ASP A 100 4.58 5.50 10.30
CA ASP A 100 4.88 6.83 10.82
C ASP A 100 5.81 6.80 12.05
N GLY A 101 6.36 5.63 12.38
CA GLY A 101 7.36 5.45 13.45
C GLY A 101 6.82 4.92 14.77
N GLU A 102 5.58 4.43 14.81
CA GLU A 102 5.12 3.62 15.94
C GLU A 102 5.88 2.28 16.01
N GLU A 103 6.03 1.76 17.23
CA GLU A 103 6.71 0.51 17.54
C GLU A 103 5.70 -0.52 18.09
N ILE A 104 5.77 -1.77 17.62
CA ILE A 104 5.10 -2.90 18.29
C ILE A 104 6.05 -3.46 19.35
N LYS A 105 5.52 -3.77 20.53
CA LYS A 105 6.28 -4.37 21.65
C LYS A 105 5.69 -5.71 22.03
N LEU A 106 6.41 -6.79 21.72
CA LEU A 106 6.00 -8.16 21.99
C LEU A 106 6.79 -8.74 23.16
N GLU A 107 6.08 -9.28 24.16
CA GLU A 107 6.72 -9.95 25.30
C GLU A 107 7.50 -11.19 24.84
N MET A 108 8.72 -11.38 25.35
CA MET A 108 9.59 -12.51 25.01
C MET A 108 9.20 -13.85 25.65
N SER A 109 7.95 -14.03 26.03
CA SER A 109 7.47 -15.23 26.72
C SER A 109 7.20 -16.43 25.79
N ASP A 110 7.23 -16.23 24.47
CA ASP A 110 6.92 -17.25 23.46
C ASP A 110 8.19 -17.84 22.81
N ASP A 111 8.26 -19.18 22.74
CA ASP A 111 9.37 -19.93 22.15
C ASP A 111 9.59 -19.65 20.64
N THR A 112 8.58 -19.09 19.97
CA THR A 112 8.63 -18.78 18.53
C THR A 112 9.19 -17.39 18.22
N ILE A 113 9.48 -16.57 19.24
CA ILE A 113 9.78 -15.15 19.04
C ILE A 113 11.02 -14.89 18.17
N THR A 114 12.04 -15.75 18.27
CA THR A 114 13.22 -15.66 17.39
C THR A 114 12.87 -15.94 15.92
N GLN A 115 11.96 -16.88 15.67
CA GLN A 115 11.54 -17.20 14.30
C GLN A 115 10.65 -16.10 13.72
N LEU A 116 9.82 -15.47 14.55
CA LEU A 116 9.06 -14.28 14.16
C LEU A 116 10.02 -13.14 13.81
N ALA A 117 11.02 -12.86 14.66
CA ALA A 117 12.01 -11.82 14.41
C ALA A 117 12.74 -12.01 13.07
N ASP A 118 13.20 -13.24 12.79
CA ASP A 118 13.85 -13.58 11.53
C ASP A 118 12.91 -13.38 10.33
N ALA A 119 11.62 -13.72 10.47
CA ALA A 119 10.64 -13.55 9.41
C ALA A 119 10.30 -12.09 9.16
N VAL A 120 10.19 -11.26 10.20
CA VAL A 120 10.00 -9.81 10.08
C VAL A 120 11.21 -9.17 9.41
N ASN A 121 12.43 -9.51 9.84
CA ASN A 121 13.67 -9.01 9.25
C ASN A 121 13.91 -9.50 7.80
N ALA A 122 13.21 -10.55 7.36
CA ALA A 122 13.21 -10.98 5.97
C ALA A 122 12.30 -10.12 5.07
N THR A 123 11.36 -9.37 5.67
CA THR A 123 10.60 -8.33 4.95
C THR A 123 11.51 -7.16 4.61
N LYS A 124 11.10 -6.34 3.64
CA LYS A 124 11.92 -5.18 3.20
C LYS A 124 11.65 -3.90 3.99
N HIS A 125 10.60 -3.89 4.79
CA HIS A 125 10.01 -2.66 5.33
C HIS A 125 10.11 -2.55 6.85
N PHE A 126 10.33 -3.68 7.53
CA PHE A 126 10.34 -3.74 8.98
C PHE A 126 11.60 -4.41 9.50
N THR A 127 12.02 -4.01 10.69
CA THR A 127 13.03 -4.71 11.47
C THR A 127 12.45 -5.18 12.79
N ALA A 128 12.96 -6.30 13.28
CA ALA A 128 12.65 -6.86 14.58
C ALA A 128 13.93 -7.10 15.36
N TYR A 129 14.00 -6.64 16.60
CA TYR A 129 15.13 -6.88 17.48
C TYR A 129 14.71 -7.01 18.94
N VAL A 130 15.52 -7.73 19.70
CA VAL A 130 15.37 -7.82 21.15
C VAL A 130 16.00 -6.59 21.79
N ASP A 131 15.23 -5.83 22.54
CA ASP A 131 15.74 -4.70 23.31
C ASP A 131 16.52 -5.23 24.51
N ALA A 132 17.84 -5.00 24.55
CA ALA A 132 18.70 -5.48 25.63
C ALA A 132 18.39 -4.85 27.01
N SER A 133 17.57 -3.79 27.05
CA SER A 133 17.15 -3.10 28.27
C SER A 133 15.79 -3.53 28.80
N THR A 134 15.03 -4.33 28.04
CA THR A 134 13.69 -4.79 28.39
C THR A 134 13.46 -6.26 28.05
N ASP A 135 12.36 -6.88 28.53
CA ASP A 135 11.97 -8.26 28.17
C ASP A 135 11.06 -8.28 26.91
N PHE A 136 11.24 -7.31 26.01
CA PHE A 136 10.43 -7.14 24.80
C PHE A 136 11.26 -7.30 23.53
N MET A 137 10.61 -7.84 22.51
CA MET A 137 11.00 -7.65 21.12
C MET A 137 10.29 -6.41 20.58
N ILE A 138 11.07 -5.54 19.93
CA ILE A 138 10.57 -4.35 19.26
C ILE A 138 10.49 -4.64 17.76
N ILE A 139 9.39 -4.23 17.13
CA ILE A 139 9.22 -4.20 15.68
C ILE A 139 8.93 -2.76 15.27
N GLU A 140 9.70 -2.26 14.32
CA GLU A 140 9.56 -0.90 13.78
C GLU A 140 9.87 -0.86 12.28
N LYS A 141 9.44 0.22 11.62
CA LYS A 141 9.78 0.48 10.21
C LYS A 141 11.25 0.86 10.07
N ILE A 142 11.87 0.37 8.99
CA ILE A 142 13.28 0.67 8.61
C ILE A 142 13.43 2.10 8.09
#